data_AF-H1VW00-F1
#
_entry.id   AF-H1VW00-F1
#
_cell.length_a   1.000
_cell.length_b   1.000
_cell.length_c   1.000
_cell.angle_alpha   90.00
_cell.angle_beta   90.00
_cell.angle_gamma   90.00
#
_symmetry.space_group_name_H-M   'P 1'
#
loop_
_entity.id
_entity.type
_entity.pdbx_description
1 polymer ?
#
loop_
_entity_poly.entity_id
_entity_poly.type
_entity_poly.pdbx_seq_one_letter_code
_entity_poly.pdbx_strand_id
1 'polypeptide(L)'
;MAASNSSNSKGAIVERVDNFDEIQSKRPKFDHSGTPIEVTQSPDPRWTYGQGVRTRGGDSAVPSHREIDPCAPDRPMISNYRLLVSGIAPRPVGFLSTVSSDGRKNLAPFSYFQVVDHDPPTFVVGFSSRAGAAAAGPGKDSYRNLRDTGECVINTVSEDMIEAVNATSIDAPPGVSEWDISGLREAPAATVRPSRGRESVFSI
;
A
#
# COMPACT_ATOMS: atom_id res chain seq x y z
N MET A 1 -43.70 16.06 3.49
CA MET A 1 -43.16 15.05 2.56
C MET A 1 -41.85 15.58 2.01
N ALA A 2 -40.74 15.31 2.72
CA ALA A 2 -39.40 15.65 2.26
C ALA A 2 -38.80 14.39 1.63
N ALA A 3 -38.47 14.48 0.34
CA ALA A 3 -37.96 13.37 -0.43
C ALA A 3 -36.57 12.93 0.08
N SER A 4 -36.47 11.67 0.51
CA SER A 4 -35.22 11.00 0.79
C SER A 4 -34.49 10.73 -0.53
N ASN A 5 -33.46 11.53 -0.84
CA ASN A 5 -32.51 11.19 -1.91
C ASN A 5 -31.57 10.09 -1.40
N SER A 6 -32.02 8.83 -1.45
CA SER A 6 -31.12 7.69 -1.45
C SER A 6 -30.49 7.56 -2.85
N SER A 7 -29.49 8.40 -3.14
CA SER A 7 -28.64 8.16 -4.30
C SER A 7 -27.76 6.95 -3.98
N ASN A 8 -28.26 5.77 -4.32
CA ASN A 8 -27.54 4.52 -4.24
C ASN A 8 -26.30 4.62 -5.15
N SER A 9 -25.14 4.92 -4.56
CA SER A 9 -23.90 5.18 -5.28
C SER A 9 -23.29 3.87 -5.77
N LYS A 10 -23.89 3.28 -6.81
CA LYS A 10 -23.40 2.07 -7.49
C LYS A 10 -22.03 2.23 -8.19
N GLY A 11 -21.22 3.21 -7.81
CA GLY A 11 -19.90 3.48 -8.40
C GLY A 11 -18.89 4.15 -7.48
N ALA A 12 -19.20 4.37 -6.20
CA ALA A 12 -18.21 4.93 -5.27
C ALA A 12 -17.12 3.88 -4.99
N ILE A 13 -15.88 4.18 -5.39
CA ILE A 13 -14.69 3.34 -5.15
C ILE A 13 -14.46 3.19 -3.64
N VAL A 14 -14.64 4.30 -2.91
CA VAL A 14 -14.49 4.43 -1.47
C VAL A 14 -15.87 4.59 -0.84
N GLU A 15 -16.20 3.76 0.14
CA GLU A 15 -17.40 3.92 0.95
C GLU A 15 -17.25 5.18 1.81
N ARG A 16 -18.28 6.02 1.84
CA ARG A 16 -18.25 7.22 2.67
C ARG A 16 -18.46 6.79 4.12
N VAL A 17 -17.39 6.82 4.92
CA VAL A 17 -17.46 6.47 6.34
C VAL A 17 -17.78 7.73 7.13
N ASP A 18 -19.03 7.90 7.53
CA ASP A 18 -19.49 9.10 8.26
C ASP A 18 -19.18 9.03 9.78
N ASN A 19 -18.63 7.92 10.28
CA ASN A 19 -18.45 7.65 11.72
C ASN A 19 -16.99 7.27 12.11
N PHE A 20 -15.98 7.81 11.44
CA PHE A 20 -14.58 7.42 11.70
C PHE A 20 -14.16 7.60 13.17
N ASP A 21 -14.49 8.74 13.78
CA ASP A 21 -14.13 9.04 15.18
C ASP A 21 -14.76 8.05 16.16
N GLU A 22 -16.02 7.68 15.92
CA GLU A 22 -16.72 6.68 16.73
C GLU A 22 -16.03 5.31 16.60
N ILE A 23 -15.71 4.88 15.37
CA ILE A 23 -15.01 3.61 15.10
C ILE A 23 -13.64 3.61 15.78
N GLN A 24 -12.89 4.70 15.66
CA GLN A 24 -11.57 4.83 16.25
C GLN A 24 -11.64 4.79 17.78
N SER A 25 -12.64 5.43 18.40
CA SER A 25 -12.81 5.42 19.87
C SER A 25 -13.09 4.03 20.46
N LYS A 26 -13.65 3.12 19.66
CA LYS A 26 -13.96 1.74 20.06
C LYS A 26 -12.78 0.78 19.89
N ARG A 27 -11.72 1.18 19.18
CA ARG A 27 -10.53 0.33 18.98
C ARG A 27 -9.70 0.28 20.26
N PRO A 28 -8.99 -0.83 20.51
CA PRO A 28 -7.99 -0.88 21.57
C PRO A 28 -6.98 0.27 21.42
N LYS A 29 -6.49 0.80 22.55
CA LYS A 29 -5.38 1.74 22.53
C LYS A 29 -4.17 1.10 21.87
N PHE A 30 -3.40 1.88 21.13
CA PHE A 30 -2.15 1.43 20.57
C PHE A 30 -1.20 0.98 21.68
N ASP A 31 -0.58 -0.19 21.51
CA ASP A 31 0.33 -0.76 22.48
C ASP A 31 1.75 -0.22 22.29
N HIS A 32 2.16 0.67 23.19
CA HIS A 32 3.51 1.26 23.19
C HIS A 32 4.54 0.42 23.97
N SER A 33 4.22 -0.82 24.37
CA SER A 33 5.11 -1.66 25.17
C SER A 33 6.38 -2.11 24.43
N GLY A 34 6.39 -2.04 23.08
CA GLY A 34 7.48 -2.57 22.27
C GLY A 34 7.58 -4.09 22.32
N THR A 35 6.47 -4.78 22.61
CA THR A 35 6.43 -6.24 22.66
C THR A 35 6.90 -6.83 21.32
N PRO A 36 7.92 -7.71 21.32
CA PRO A 36 8.37 -8.36 20.10
C PRO A 36 7.26 -9.17 19.42
N ILE A 37 7.43 -9.42 18.12
CA ILE A 37 6.54 -10.32 17.37
C ILE A 37 6.51 -11.69 18.07
N GLU A 38 5.32 -12.16 18.40
CA GLU A 38 5.13 -13.50 18.98
C GLU A 38 5.50 -14.56 17.94
N VAL A 39 6.57 -15.30 18.22
CA VAL A 39 6.99 -16.43 17.37
C VAL A 39 6.42 -17.72 17.96
N THR A 40 5.67 -18.46 17.15
CA THR A 40 5.06 -19.73 17.54
C THR A 40 5.77 -20.91 16.88
N GLN A 41 5.53 -22.13 17.38
CA GLN A 41 5.99 -23.35 16.71
C GLN A 41 5.24 -23.56 15.38
N SER A 42 5.82 -24.38 14.49
CA SER A 42 5.12 -24.84 13.29
C SER A 42 3.73 -25.40 13.66
N PRO A 43 2.67 -25.11 12.89
CA PRO A 43 1.36 -25.69 13.14
C PRO A 43 1.35 -27.23 13.03
N ASP A 44 2.33 -27.81 12.34
CA ASP A 44 2.55 -29.26 12.31
C ASP A 44 4.06 -29.60 12.32
N PRO A 45 4.69 -29.68 13.50
CA PRO A 45 6.12 -29.97 13.61
C PRO A 45 6.51 -31.39 13.18
N ARG A 46 5.53 -32.29 13.00
CA ARG A 46 5.74 -33.69 12.62
C ARG A 46 5.41 -33.94 11.15
N TRP A 47 5.15 -32.88 10.39
CA TRP A 47 4.89 -32.98 8.97
C TRP A 47 6.08 -33.61 8.24
N THR A 48 5.80 -34.49 7.27
CA THR A 48 6.81 -35.11 6.40
C THR A 48 6.38 -35.00 4.94
N TYR A 49 7.34 -35.17 4.02
CA TYR A 49 7.06 -35.18 2.58
C TYR A 49 5.88 -36.09 2.22
N GLY A 50 4.95 -35.57 1.41
CA GLY A 50 3.78 -36.29 0.91
C GLY A 50 2.53 -36.25 1.79
N GLN A 51 2.59 -35.72 3.01
CA GLN A 51 1.44 -35.74 3.94
C GLN A 51 0.32 -34.72 3.61
N GLY A 52 0.53 -33.82 2.64
CA GLY A 52 -0.44 -32.79 2.31
C GLY A 52 -0.71 -31.81 3.46
N VAL A 53 -1.85 -31.13 3.44
CA VAL A 53 -2.27 -30.19 4.48
C VAL A 53 -3.15 -30.92 5.49
N ARG A 54 -2.74 -30.98 6.76
CA ARG A 54 -3.62 -31.47 7.84
C ARG A 54 -4.55 -30.35 8.27
N THR A 55 -5.78 -30.36 7.78
CA THR A 55 -6.81 -29.43 8.25
C THR A 55 -7.21 -29.78 9.69
N ARG A 56 -7.43 -28.76 10.52
CA ARG A 56 -7.80 -28.92 11.93
C ARG A 56 -9.13 -29.69 12.14
N GLY A 57 -9.91 -29.92 11.07
CA GLY A 57 -11.15 -30.70 11.06
C GLY A 57 -11.14 -31.99 10.21
N GLY A 58 -9.98 -32.45 9.74
CA GLY A 58 -9.86 -33.62 8.86
C GLY A 58 -10.37 -33.40 7.43
N ASP A 59 -10.44 -34.48 6.64
CA ASP A 59 -10.83 -34.44 5.22
C ASP A 59 -12.23 -33.87 4.96
N SER A 60 -13.11 -33.85 5.96
CA SER A 60 -14.45 -33.27 5.87
C SER A 60 -14.50 -31.74 6.03
N ALA A 61 -13.36 -31.10 6.31
CA ALA A 61 -13.23 -29.66 6.52
C ALA A 61 -12.62 -28.93 5.32
N VAL A 62 -12.80 -29.46 4.09
CA VAL A 62 -12.37 -28.75 2.87
C VAL A 62 -13.17 -27.46 2.75
N PRO A 63 -12.51 -26.28 2.73
CA PRO A 63 -13.20 -25.02 2.53
C PRO A 63 -13.95 -25.02 1.20
N SER A 64 -15.14 -24.44 1.16
CA SER A 64 -15.85 -24.23 -0.09
C SER A 64 -15.03 -23.32 -1.01
N HIS A 65 -14.58 -23.85 -2.15
CA HIS A 65 -13.89 -23.05 -3.16
C HIS A 65 -14.89 -22.25 -3.99
N ARG A 66 -14.55 -21.00 -4.31
CA ARG A 66 -15.34 -20.14 -5.22
C ARG A 66 -14.45 -19.63 -6.33
N GLU A 67 -14.79 -20.01 -7.55
CA GLU A 67 -14.09 -19.56 -8.75
C GLU A 67 -14.63 -18.19 -9.18
N ILE A 68 -13.73 -17.29 -9.58
CA ILE A 68 -14.04 -15.96 -10.06
C ILE A 68 -13.22 -15.73 -11.33
N ASP A 69 -13.88 -15.52 -12.46
CA ASP A 69 -13.23 -15.05 -13.68
C ASP A 69 -13.01 -13.52 -13.58
N PRO A 70 -11.76 -13.03 -13.49
CA PRO A 70 -11.48 -11.60 -13.43
C PRO A 70 -11.82 -10.87 -14.74
N CYS A 71 -11.97 -11.59 -15.85
CA CYS A 71 -12.24 -11.08 -17.19
C CYS A 71 -13.68 -11.29 -17.65
N ALA A 72 -14.57 -11.77 -16.76
CA ALA A 72 -15.99 -11.95 -17.07
C ALA A 72 -16.61 -10.63 -17.61
N PRO A 73 -17.41 -10.67 -18.69
CA PRO A 73 -17.92 -9.47 -19.36
C PRO A 73 -18.75 -8.54 -18.46
N ASP A 74 -19.41 -9.08 -17.46
CA ASP A 74 -20.28 -8.37 -16.51
C ASP A 74 -19.56 -7.93 -15.22
N ARG A 75 -18.26 -8.23 -15.09
CA ARG A 75 -17.47 -7.91 -13.90
C ARG A 75 -16.77 -6.56 -14.05
N PRO A 76 -17.11 -5.54 -13.25
CA PRO A 76 -16.44 -4.25 -13.34
C PRO A 76 -15.02 -4.32 -12.73
N MET A 77 -14.07 -3.56 -13.28
CA MET A 77 -12.68 -3.49 -12.83
C MET A 77 -12.56 -3.24 -11.31
N ILE A 78 -13.45 -2.41 -10.74
CA ILE A 78 -13.44 -2.10 -9.31
C ILE A 78 -13.65 -3.33 -8.41
N SER A 79 -14.38 -4.34 -8.88
CA SER A 79 -14.53 -5.61 -8.15
C SER A 79 -13.23 -6.39 -8.11
N ASN A 80 -12.40 -6.32 -9.16
CA ASN A 80 -11.06 -6.91 -9.16
C ASN A 80 -10.14 -6.16 -8.19
N TYR A 81 -10.15 -4.83 -8.23
CA TYR A 81 -9.38 -4.03 -7.29
C TYR A 81 -9.70 -4.40 -5.84
N ARG A 82 -10.99 -4.41 -5.46
CA ARG A 82 -11.42 -4.76 -4.10
C ARG A 82 -10.97 -6.17 -3.70
N LEU A 83 -11.21 -7.16 -4.55
CA LEU A 83 -10.84 -8.55 -4.28
C LEU A 83 -9.34 -8.73 -4.06
N LEU A 84 -8.51 -8.14 -4.93
CA LEU A 84 -7.06 -8.31 -4.88
C LEU A 84 -6.45 -7.57 -3.68
N VAL A 85 -6.86 -6.34 -3.38
CA VAL A 85 -6.34 -5.59 -2.23
C VAL A 85 -6.84 -6.11 -0.88
N SER A 86 -7.96 -6.84 -0.84
CA SER A 86 -8.39 -7.54 0.38
C SER A 86 -7.78 -8.92 0.53
N GLY A 87 -7.59 -9.64 -0.58
CA GLY A 87 -7.14 -11.04 -0.58
C GLY A 87 -5.62 -11.20 -0.51
N ILE A 88 -4.86 -10.22 -1.00
CA ILE A 88 -3.39 -10.21 -0.95
C ILE A 88 -2.97 -9.23 0.14
N ALA A 89 -2.84 -9.73 1.36
CA ALA A 89 -2.50 -8.96 2.55
C ALA A 89 -1.76 -9.83 3.60
N PRO A 90 -0.90 -9.24 4.47
CA PRO A 90 -0.47 -7.84 4.46
C PRO A 90 0.43 -7.53 3.25
N ARG A 91 0.43 -6.27 2.80
CA ARG A 91 1.32 -5.80 1.72
C ARG A 91 2.37 -4.87 2.31
N PRO A 92 3.67 -5.05 1.99
CA PRO A 92 4.66 -4.07 2.36
C PRO A 92 4.39 -2.75 1.61
N VAL A 93 4.73 -1.63 2.24
CA VAL A 93 4.60 -0.29 1.65
C VAL A 93 5.96 0.12 1.10
N GLY A 94 6.07 0.26 -0.21
CA GLY A 94 7.19 0.94 -0.85
C GLY A 94 7.00 2.44 -0.70
N PHE A 95 7.75 3.08 0.20
CA PHE A 95 7.65 4.52 0.44
C PHE A 95 8.74 5.28 -0.31
N LEU A 96 8.38 5.81 -1.47
CA LEU A 96 9.32 6.29 -2.48
C LEU A 96 9.58 7.78 -2.34
N SER A 97 10.84 8.13 -2.20
CA SER A 97 11.35 9.49 -2.41
C SER A 97 11.92 9.59 -3.82
N THR A 98 11.51 10.62 -4.56
CA THR A 98 11.99 10.88 -5.92
C THR A 98 12.24 12.37 -6.12
N VAL A 99 13.04 12.69 -7.13
CA VAL A 99 13.33 14.08 -7.52
C VAL A 99 13.16 14.20 -9.03
N SER A 100 12.48 15.25 -9.47
CA SER A 100 12.31 15.57 -10.90
C SER A 100 13.61 16.07 -11.54
N SER A 101 13.61 16.19 -12.86
CA SER A 101 14.76 16.74 -13.61
C SER A 101 15.13 18.16 -13.17
N ASP A 102 14.15 18.98 -12.79
CA ASP A 102 14.32 20.35 -12.29
C ASP A 102 14.46 20.47 -10.76
N GLY A 103 14.65 19.35 -10.06
CA GLY A 103 15.01 19.35 -8.64
C GLY A 103 13.83 19.42 -7.68
N ARG A 104 12.57 19.37 -8.16
CA ARG A 104 11.40 19.25 -7.29
C ARG A 104 11.36 17.88 -6.64
N LYS A 105 11.12 17.86 -5.34
CA LYS A 105 11.08 16.65 -4.51
C LYS A 105 9.65 16.14 -4.43
N ASN A 106 9.52 14.81 -4.33
CA ASN A 106 8.24 14.12 -4.20
C ASN A 106 8.41 12.97 -3.20
N LEU A 107 7.39 12.70 -2.40
CA LEU A 107 7.36 11.57 -1.47
C LEU A 107 5.98 10.89 -1.52
N ALA A 108 5.92 9.59 -1.80
CA ALA A 108 4.62 8.91 -1.92
C ALA A 108 4.68 7.42 -1.55
N PRO A 109 3.60 6.84 -1.00
CA PRO A 109 3.54 5.44 -0.63
C PRO A 109 2.86 4.57 -1.71
N PHE A 110 3.40 3.37 -1.92
CA PHE A 110 2.92 2.40 -2.89
C PHE A 110 2.83 1.00 -2.28
N SER A 111 1.63 0.42 -2.22
CA SER A 111 1.44 -0.95 -1.68
C SER A 111 1.55 -2.06 -2.74
N TYR A 112 1.69 -1.70 -4.02
CA TYR A 112 2.06 -2.67 -5.07
C TYR A 112 3.59 -2.75 -5.14
N PHE A 113 4.21 -3.16 -4.04
CA PHE A 113 5.65 -3.18 -3.83
C PHE A 113 6.11 -4.57 -3.41
N GLN A 114 7.26 -5.03 -3.92
CA GLN A 114 7.88 -6.27 -3.48
C GLN A 114 9.38 -6.33 -3.80
N VAL A 115 10.14 -7.14 -3.05
CA VAL A 115 11.48 -7.61 -3.42
C VAL A 115 11.36 -8.69 -4.52
N VAL A 116 12.12 -8.56 -5.60
CA VAL A 116 12.14 -9.52 -6.71
C VAL A 116 13.33 -10.47 -6.59
N ASP A 117 14.51 -9.94 -6.33
CA ASP A 117 15.74 -10.72 -6.19
C ASP A 117 16.70 -10.06 -5.19
N HIS A 118 17.65 -10.84 -4.70
CA HIS A 118 18.68 -10.46 -3.76
C HIS A 118 20.06 -10.32 -4.41
N ASP A 119 20.27 -10.90 -5.60
CA ASP A 119 21.55 -10.80 -6.33
C ASP A 119 21.34 -10.78 -7.87
N PRO A 120 21.28 -9.58 -8.50
CA PRO A 120 21.39 -8.27 -7.87
C PRO A 120 20.12 -7.88 -7.09
N PRO A 121 20.23 -7.08 -6.01
CA PRO A 121 19.07 -6.58 -5.29
C PRO A 121 18.09 -5.87 -6.23
N THR A 122 16.90 -6.45 -6.40
CA THR A 122 15.91 -5.98 -7.37
C THR A 122 14.57 -5.84 -6.69
N PHE A 123 13.87 -4.74 -6.98
CA PHE A 123 12.56 -4.42 -6.42
C PHE A 123 11.58 -4.09 -7.54
N VAL A 124 10.29 -4.29 -7.28
CA VAL A 124 9.21 -3.90 -8.19
C VAL A 124 8.25 -2.96 -7.47
N VAL A 125 7.84 -1.90 -8.17
CA VAL A 125 6.79 -0.96 -7.73
C VAL A 125 5.78 -0.79 -8.87
N GLY A 126 4.52 -1.12 -8.60
CA GLY A 126 3.42 -0.95 -9.52
C GLY A 126 2.80 0.44 -9.40
N PHE A 127 2.76 1.18 -10.53
CA PHE A 127 2.09 2.47 -10.62
C PHE A 127 0.73 2.31 -11.30
N SER A 128 -0.35 2.38 -10.51
CA SER A 128 -1.72 2.41 -11.05
C SER A 128 -2.26 3.84 -11.05
N SER A 129 -2.86 4.24 -12.17
CA SER A 129 -3.62 5.48 -12.28
C SER A 129 -5.11 5.22 -12.07
N ARG A 130 -5.86 6.21 -11.56
CA ARG A 130 -7.33 6.10 -11.45
C ARG A 130 -7.96 6.00 -12.84
N ALA A 131 -9.11 5.33 -12.93
CA ALA A 131 -9.90 5.34 -14.15
C ALA A 131 -10.21 6.80 -14.56
N GLY A 132 -9.93 7.16 -15.81
CA GLY A 132 -10.07 8.54 -16.31
C GLY A 132 -8.87 9.46 -16.06
N ALA A 133 -7.87 9.06 -15.28
CA ALA A 133 -6.69 9.88 -15.01
C ALA A 133 -5.82 10.12 -16.27
N ALA A 134 -5.88 9.22 -17.26
CA ALA A 134 -5.25 9.44 -18.56
C ALA A 134 -5.80 10.69 -19.29
N ALA A 135 -7.05 11.08 -19.01
CA ALA A 135 -7.64 12.32 -19.51
C ALA A 135 -7.35 13.53 -18.59
N ALA A 136 -6.94 13.29 -17.35
CA ALA A 136 -6.72 14.32 -16.32
C ALA A 136 -5.27 14.83 -16.26
N GLY A 137 -4.35 14.28 -17.07
CA GLY A 137 -3.01 14.79 -17.25
C GLY A 137 -1.90 13.74 -17.09
N PRO A 138 -0.65 14.19 -16.96
CA PRO A 138 0.50 13.30 -16.89
C PRO A 138 0.42 12.41 -15.63
N GLY A 139 0.78 11.13 -15.75
CA GLY A 139 0.69 10.13 -14.67
C GLY A 139 1.45 10.54 -13.38
N LYS A 140 1.34 9.72 -12.33
CA LYS A 140 1.89 10.01 -10.99
C LYS A 140 3.33 10.55 -11.02
N ASP A 141 3.59 11.58 -10.21
CA ASP A 141 4.86 12.30 -10.16
C ASP A 141 6.07 11.37 -9.89
N SER A 142 5.96 10.42 -8.96
CA SER A 142 7.02 9.44 -8.71
C SER A 142 7.38 8.60 -9.95
N TYR A 143 6.40 8.21 -10.76
CA TYR A 143 6.64 7.47 -12.00
C TYR A 143 7.34 8.34 -13.04
N ARG A 144 6.93 9.61 -13.18
CA ARG A 144 7.57 10.55 -14.11
C ARG A 144 9.01 10.84 -13.69
N ASN A 145 9.22 11.11 -12.41
CA ASN A 145 10.55 11.35 -11.86
C ASN A 145 11.46 10.14 -12.10
N LEU A 146 11.01 8.92 -11.80
CA LEU A 146 11.76 7.69 -12.06
C LEU A 146 12.11 7.50 -13.54
N ARG A 147 11.17 7.78 -14.44
CA ARG A 147 11.41 7.69 -15.89
C ARG A 147 12.42 8.73 -16.37
N ASP A 148 12.36 9.95 -15.82
CA ASP A 148 13.14 11.09 -16.29
C ASP A 148 14.54 11.15 -15.63
N THR A 149 14.70 10.65 -14.40
CA THR A 149 15.96 10.73 -13.63
C THR A 149 16.60 9.38 -13.33
N GLY A 150 15.84 8.27 -13.35
CA GLY A 150 16.34 6.93 -13.05
C GLY A 150 16.69 6.69 -11.57
N GLU A 151 16.38 7.64 -10.68
CA GLU A 151 16.79 7.60 -9.27
C GLU A 151 15.59 7.66 -8.32
N CYS A 152 15.65 6.86 -7.25
CA CYS A 152 14.74 6.95 -6.11
C CYS A 152 15.42 6.44 -4.84
N VAL A 153 14.78 6.69 -3.70
CA VAL A 153 15.03 5.97 -2.45
C VAL A 153 13.75 5.26 -2.03
N ILE A 154 13.86 4.00 -1.62
CA ILE A 154 12.76 3.23 -1.03
C ILE A 154 12.94 3.20 0.48
N ASN A 155 12.01 3.80 1.21
CA ASN A 155 12.04 3.89 2.66
C ASN A 155 11.13 2.81 3.27
N THR A 156 11.55 2.19 4.37
CA THR A 156 10.63 1.40 5.19
C THR A 156 9.76 2.30 6.06
N VAL A 157 8.53 1.86 6.30
CA VAL A 157 7.55 2.55 7.14
C VAL A 157 7.48 1.86 8.49
N SER A 158 7.67 2.63 9.56
CA SER A 158 7.45 2.19 10.94
C SER A 158 6.12 2.75 11.46
N GLU A 159 5.59 2.16 12.53
CA GLU A 159 4.28 2.52 13.11
C GLU A 159 4.18 4.01 13.48
N ASP A 160 5.24 4.59 14.07
CA ASP A 160 5.30 6.02 14.42
C ASP A 160 5.21 6.97 13.22
N MET A 161 5.43 6.46 12.01
CA MET A 161 5.38 7.27 10.78
C MET A 161 4.00 7.25 10.12
N ILE A 162 3.06 6.42 10.59
CA ILE A 162 1.90 6.00 9.79
C ILE A 162 1.00 7.17 9.36
N GLU A 163 0.76 8.14 10.25
CA GLU A 163 -0.07 9.30 9.93
C GLU A 163 0.59 10.22 8.90
N ALA A 164 1.90 10.45 9.06
CA ALA A 164 2.69 11.26 8.13
C ALA A 164 2.80 10.60 6.76
N VAL A 165 3.05 9.29 6.71
CA VAL A 165 3.06 8.51 5.46
C VAL A 165 1.68 8.53 4.81
N ASN A 166 0.60 8.35 5.58
CA ASN A 166 -0.76 8.43 5.04
C ASN A 166 -1.05 9.82 4.44
N ALA A 167 -0.58 10.90 5.08
CA ALA A 167 -0.72 12.27 4.56
C ALA A 167 -0.06 12.47 3.19
N THR A 168 1.00 11.72 2.86
CA THR A 168 1.62 11.75 1.52
C THR A 168 0.79 11.06 0.42
N SER A 169 -0.35 10.45 0.75
CA SER A 169 -1.22 9.76 -0.22
C SER A 169 -2.25 10.68 -0.88
N ILE A 170 -2.27 11.97 -0.53
CA ILE A 170 -3.22 12.93 -1.11
C ILE A 170 -2.90 13.21 -2.58
N ASP A 171 -3.89 13.68 -3.33
CA ASP A 171 -3.66 14.22 -4.68
C ASP A 171 -3.12 15.65 -4.57
N ALA A 172 -1.87 15.80 -4.12
CA ALA A 172 -1.23 17.10 -3.94
C ALA A 172 -1.20 17.89 -5.27
N PRO A 173 -1.45 19.21 -5.26
CA PRO A 173 -1.34 20.02 -6.46
C PRO A 173 0.08 20.01 -7.03
N PRO A 174 0.25 20.21 -8.36
CA PRO A 174 1.58 20.32 -8.96
C PRO A 174 2.43 21.39 -8.27
N GLY A 175 3.67 21.04 -7.92
CA GLY A 175 4.61 21.93 -7.26
C GLY A 175 4.55 21.96 -5.73
N VAL A 176 3.57 21.28 -5.11
CA VAL A 176 3.55 21.05 -3.67
C VAL A 176 4.25 19.72 -3.38
N SER A 177 5.30 19.75 -2.56
CA SER A 177 6.03 18.55 -2.16
C SER A 177 5.33 17.88 -0.98
N GLU A 178 5.13 16.56 -1.03
CA GLU A 178 4.56 15.82 0.10
C GLU A 178 5.49 15.76 1.32
N TRP A 179 6.77 16.09 1.16
CA TRP A 179 7.67 16.33 2.28
C TRP A 179 7.13 17.44 3.20
N ASP A 180 6.65 18.54 2.62
CA ASP A 180 6.13 19.69 3.37
C ASP A 180 4.78 19.36 4.05
N ILE A 181 3.95 18.56 3.37
CA ILE A 181 2.63 18.14 3.88
C ILE A 181 2.77 17.18 5.05
N SER A 182 3.67 16.21 4.95
CA SER A 182 3.81 15.14 5.95
C SER A 182 4.64 15.54 7.17
N GLY A 183 5.50 16.56 7.05
CA GLY A 183 6.43 16.95 8.11
C GLY A 183 7.56 15.95 8.35
N LEU A 184 7.70 14.93 7.50
CA LEU A 184 8.84 14.03 7.52
C LEU A 184 10.11 14.77 7.14
N ARG A 185 11.24 14.37 7.71
CA ARG A 185 12.50 15.08 7.52
C ARG A 185 13.36 14.35 6.51
N GLU A 186 13.97 15.12 5.63
CA GLU A 186 14.94 14.61 4.68
C GLU A 186 16.28 14.32 5.36
N ALA A 187 16.94 13.26 4.91
CA ALA A 187 18.35 13.01 5.13
C ALA A 187 19.03 12.64 3.80
N PRO A 188 20.29 13.03 3.57
CA PRO A 188 20.96 12.75 2.31
C PRO A 188 21.19 11.24 2.08
N ALA A 189 21.08 10.82 0.83
CA ALA A 189 21.54 9.52 0.34
C ALA A 189 22.98 9.64 -0.21
N ALA A 190 23.72 8.53 -0.22
CA ALA A 190 25.14 8.55 -0.62
C ALA A 190 25.36 8.42 -2.14
N THR A 191 24.44 7.75 -2.84
CA THR A 191 24.63 7.31 -4.23
C THR A 191 23.59 7.84 -5.21
N VAL A 192 22.52 8.45 -4.72
CA VAL A 192 21.41 8.98 -5.54
C VAL A 192 21.01 10.37 -5.04
N ARG A 193 20.40 11.19 -5.90
CA ARG A 193 19.97 12.55 -5.56
C ARG A 193 18.78 12.62 -4.59
N PRO A 194 17.75 11.75 -4.67
CA PRO A 194 16.63 11.82 -3.76
C PRO A 194 17.04 11.58 -2.31
N SER A 195 16.48 12.36 -1.39
CA SER A 195 16.71 12.20 0.04
C SER A 195 16.03 10.93 0.55
N ARG A 196 16.65 10.25 1.50
CA ARG A 196 15.97 9.25 2.34
C ARG A 196 15.17 9.95 3.45
N GLY A 197 14.17 9.25 3.99
CA GLY A 197 13.47 9.69 5.19
C GLY A 197 14.39 9.56 6.40
N ARG A 198 14.53 10.62 7.18
CA ARG A 198 15.31 10.61 8.43
C ARG A 198 14.71 9.66 9.46
N GLU A 199 13.38 9.59 9.50
CA GLU A 199 12.60 8.72 10.38
C GLU A 199 12.63 7.24 9.97
N SER A 200 12.98 6.96 8.71
CA SER A 200 13.01 5.58 8.22
C SER A 200 14.21 4.83 8.80
N VAL A 201 13.95 3.66 9.40
CA VAL A 201 15.00 2.81 10.00
C VAL A 201 15.83 2.07 8.95
N PHE A 202 15.28 1.88 7.75
CA PHE A 202 15.96 1.23 6.64
C PHE A 202 15.55 1.92 5.32
N SER A 203 16.55 2.24 4.50
CA SER A 203 16.33 2.84 3.19
C SER A 203 17.26 2.18 2.19
N ILE A 204 16.73 1.92 0.99
CA ILE A 204 17.42 1.35 -0.16
C ILE A 204 17.65 2.46 -1.17
#